data_AF-A0A5S9F604-F1
#
_entry.id   AF-A0A5S9F604-F1
#
_cell.length_a   1.000
_cell.length_b   1.000
_cell.length_c   1.000
_cell.angle_alpha   90.00
_cell.angle_beta   90.00
_cell.angle_gamma   90.00
#
_symmetry.space_group_name_H-M   'P 1'
#
loop_
_entity.id
_entity.type
_entity.pdbx_description
1 polymer ?
#
loop_
_entity_poly.entity_id
_entity_poly.type
_entity_poly.pdbx_seq_one_letter_code
_entity_poly.pdbx_strand_id
1 'polypeptide(L)'
;MSQIIIPHEHCLHSFFCEVALRKRVVCFAGLPGVGKTLFLQQMVLFAQQAGRKVHLLQWDVARNAFETPQNMKLYPEVAGVTHPMIRKATGLWSRVAVREWWERYTAPHMLLVEMPLVGNRFIELVQHLEDQSENILQNEECLFILPVPTKKVRETIEDIRAKTTANPRHEREAHDANPEVLRSLWRELFYLALHLKIIDEMPPYDTAYDPNIYQKTFEYLLRHRRVKTIEIDTIFPQECSAYDVTGIESEPMASSQVVRDIVSTIQKNYTEEQLHFHVEKWYEV
;
A
#
# COMPACT_ATOMS: atom_id res chain seq x y z
N MET A 1 5.82 -19.10 14.42
CA MET A 1 5.05 -19.07 13.17
C MET A 1 3.84 -18.21 13.41
N SER A 2 3.53 -17.30 12.48
CA SER A 2 2.38 -16.41 12.58
C SER A 2 1.07 -17.18 12.67
N GLN A 3 0.14 -16.69 13.49
CA GLN A 3 -1.18 -17.27 13.71
C GLN A 3 -2.27 -16.19 13.52
N ILE A 4 -3.51 -16.63 13.32
CA ILE A 4 -4.64 -15.70 13.26
C ILE A 4 -4.86 -15.15 14.67
N ILE A 5 -4.69 -13.85 14.83
CA ILE A 5 -4.80 -13.15 16.13
C ILE A 5 -6.13 -12.41 16.28
N ILE A 6 -6.94 -12.35 15.23
CA ILE A 6 -8.25 -11.69 15.26
C ILE A 6 -9.26 -12.70 15.84
N PRO A 7 -9.85 -12.44 17.03
CA PRO A 7 -10.74 -13.36 17.72
C PRO A 7 -11.99 -13.71 16.89
N HIS A 8 -12.53 -14.92 17.05
CA HIS A 8 -13.68 -15.41 16.28
C HIS A 8 -14.93 -14.54 16.43
N GLU A 9 -15.12 -13.96 17.61
CA GLU A 9 -16.22 -13.07 17.97
C GLU A 9 -16.04 -11.64 17.43
N HIS A 10 -14.84 -11.27 16.98
CA HIS A 10 -14.56 -9.95 16.43
C HIS A 10 -15.12 -9.83 15.00
N CYS A 11 -15.77 -8.71 14.66
CA CYS A 11 -16.39 -8.50 13.36
C CYS A 11 -15.41 -8.63 12.17
N LEU A 12 -14.15 -8.25 12.37
CA LEU A 12 -13.08 -8.42 11.37
C LEU A 12 -12.80 -9.88 11.03
N HIS A 13 -13.04 -10.81 11.95
CA HIS A 13 -12.79 -12.23 11.71
C HIS A 13 -13.72 -12.78 10.61
N SER A 14 -15.03 -12.56 10.78
CA SER A 14 -16.02 -12.96 9.77
C SER A 14 -15.83 -12.22 8.45
N PHE A 15 -15.47 -10.94 8.51
CA PHE A 15 -15.13 -10.15 7.33
C PHE A 15 -13.95 -10.75 6.54
N PHE A 16 -12.82 -11.05 7.19
CA PHE A 16 -11.67 -11.64 6.50
C PHE A 16 -11.92 -13.06 6.00
N CYS A 17 -12.71 -13.87 6.71
CA CYS A 17 -13.20 -15.15 6.20
C CYS A 17 -13.99 -14.98 4.90
N GLU A 18 -14.93 -14.03 4.85
CA GLU A 18 -15.71 -13.80 3.63
C GLU A 18 -14.82 -13.32 2.47
N VAL A 19 -13.90 -12.40 2.76
CA VAL A 19 -12.94 -11.88 1.77
C VAL A 19 -12.06 -13.01 1.21
N ALA A 20 -11.54 -13.90 2.06
CA ALA A 20 -10.71 -15.04 1.65
C ALA A 20 -11.46 -15.99 0.70
N LEU A 21 -12.76 -16.15 0.90
CA LEU A 21 -13.58 -17.06 0.11
C LEU A 21 -14.01 -16.46 -1.24
N ARG A 22 -14.24 -15.15 -1.30
CA ARG A 22 -14.92 -14.51 -2.44
C ARG A 22 -14.05 -13.59 -3.30
N LYS A 23 -12.92 -13.10 -2.78
CA LYS A 23 -12.10 -12.12 -3.51
C LYS A 23 -10.90 -12.79 -4.14
N ARG A 24 -10.53 -12.30 -5.34
CA ARG A 24 -9.32 -12.73 -6.06
C ARG A 24 -8.20 -11.74 -5.89
N VAL A 25 -8.51 -10.45 -5.79
CA VAL A 25 -7.52 -9.39 -5.57
C VAL A 25 -7.95 -8.57 -4.36
N VAL A 26 -7.07 -8.42 -3.39
CA VAL A 26 -7.32 -7.59 -2.20
C VAL A 26 -6.17 -6.64 -1.98
N CYS A 27 -6.47 -5.35 -1.94
CA CYS A 27 -5.48 -4.30 -1.83
C CYS A 27 -5.62 -3.57 -0.50
N PHE A 28 -4.56 -3.50 0.30
CA PHE A 28 -4.51 -2.73 1.54
C PHE A 28 -3.89 -1.37 1.27
N ALA A 29 -4.72 -0.32 1.35
CA ALA A 29 -4.34 1.06 1.14
C ALA A 29 -4.17 1.80 2.47
N GLY A 30 -3.23 2.74 2.54
CA GLY A 30 -3.12 3.60 3.71
C GLY A 30 -1.71 4.09 4.05
N LEU A 31 -1.64 5.02 5.01
CA LEU A 31 -0.37 5.55 5.51
C LEU A 31 0.49 4.46 6.18
N PRO A 32 1.82 4.60 6.20
CA PRO A 32 2.68 3.83 7.10
C PRO A 32 2.17 3.95 8.55
N GLY A 33 2.17 2.83 9.29
CA GLY A 33 1.76 2.79 10.69
C GLY A 33 0.25 2.73 10.95
N VAL A 34 -0.61 2.48 9.94
CA VAL A 34 -2.07 2.26 10.17
C VAL A 34 -2.45 0.78 10.34
N GLY A 35 -1.45 -0.11 10.45
CA GLY A 35 -1.66 -1.55 10.59
C GLY A 35 -1.77 -2.34 9.30
N LYS A 36 -1.52 -1.74 8.11
CA LYS A 36 -1.62 -2.44 6.81
C LYS A 36 -0.89 -3.79 6.78
N THR A 37 0.39 -3.80 7.15
CA THR A 37 1.23 -5.00 7.13
C THR A 37 0.66 -6.09 8.04
N LEU A 38 0.14 -5.72 9.20
CA LEU A 38 -0.56 -6.66 10.09
C LEU A 38 -1.79 -7.25 9.42
N PHE A 39 -2.70 -6.43 8.89
CA PHE A 39 -3.92 -6.93 8.28
C PHE A 39 -3.67 -7.71 6.99
N LEU A 40 -2.61 -7.37 6.25
CA LEU A 40 -2.13 -8.15 5.13
C LEU A 40 -1.64 -9.53 5.59
N GLN A 41 -0.81 -9.60 6.63
CA GLN A 41 -0.39 -10.89 7.22
C GLN A 41 -1.59 -11.70 7.68
N GLN A 42 -2.55 -11.09 8.37
CA GLN A 42 -3.76 -11.80 8.81
C GLN A 42 -4.56 -12.30 7.61
N MET A 43 -4.74 -11.50 6.56
CA MET A 43 -5.40 -11.92 5.33
C MET A 43 -4.69 -13.08 4.64
N VAL A 44 -3.36 -13.13 4.65
CA VAL A 44 -2.60 -14.29 4.15
C VAL A 44 -3.01 -15.55 4.92
N LEU A 45 -3.07 -15.50 6.24
CA LEU A 45 -3.42 -16.64 7.09
C LEU A 45 -4.88 -17.10 6.87
N PHE A 46 -5.84 -16.16 6.80
CA PHE A 46 -7.23 -16.48 6.46
C PHE A 46 -7.36 -17.10 5.06
N ALA A 47 -6.63 -16.58 4.08
CA ALA A 47 -6.62 -17.12 2.73
C ALA A 47 -6.03 -18.54 2.69
N GLN A 48 -4.92 -18.79 3.40
CA GLN A 48 -4.33 -20.12 3.51
C GLN A 48 -5.25 -21.12 4.23
N GLN A 49 -5.92 -20.69 5.31
CA GLN A 49 -6.92 -21.51 5.98
C GLN A 49 -8.10 -21.86 5.05
N ALA A 50 -8.47 -20.95 4.15
CA ALA A 50 -9.45 -21.17 3.09
C ALA A 50 -8.90 -21.98 1.88
N GLY A 51 -7.66 -22.49 1.95
CA GLY A 51 -7.05 -23.28 0.89
C GLY A 51 -6.58 -22.47 -0.33
N ARG A 52 -6.42 -21.15 -0.19
CA ARG A 52 -5.98 -20.27 -1.28
C ARG A 52 -4.45 -20.29 -1.43
N LYS A 53 -4.00 -20.11 -2.67
CA LYS A 53 -2.59 -19.85 -2.99
C LYS A 53 -2.37 -18.34 -3.08
N VAL A 54 -1.60 -17.80 -2.13
CA VAL A 54 -1.47 -16.35 -1.96
C VAL A 54 -0.25 -15.82 -2.72
N HIS A 55 -0.46 -14.78 -3.52
CA HIS A 55 0.58 -13.99 -4.16
C HIS A 55 0.66 -12.62 -3.52
N LEU A 56 1.86 -12.06 -3.42
CA LEU A 56 2.07 -10.79 -2.73
C LEU A 56 2.69 -9.76 -3.66
N LEU A 57 2.05 -8.59 -3.78
CA LEU A 57 2.57 -7.43 -4.47
C LEU A 57 2.78 -6.29 -3.47
N GLN A 58 4.03 -6.03 -3.13
CA GLN A 58 4.39 -4.95 -2.19
C GLN A 58 5.27 -3.92 -2.90
N TRP A 59 5.04 -2.65 -2.58
CA TRP A 59 5.81 -1.53 -3.12
C TRP A 59 7.33 -1.74 -2.98
N ASP A 60 7.78 -2.05 -1.76
CA ASP A 60 9.20 -2.15 -1.42
C ASP A 60 9.90 -3.33 -2.10
N VAL A 61 9.15 -4.36 -2.51
CA VAL A 61 9.67 -5.51 -3.27
C VAL A 61 9.66 -5.20 -4.76
N ALA A 62 8.55 -4.65 -5.26
CA ALA A 62 8.35 -4.31 -6.66
C ALA A 62 9.36 -3.31 -7.20
N ARG A 63 9.68 -2.26 -6.42
CA ARG A 63 10.60 -1.20 -6.85
C ARG A 63 12.01 -1.73 -7.14
N ASN A 64 12.43 -2.82 -6.51
CA ASN A 64 13.78 -3.39 -6.68
C ASN A 64 14.06 -3.77 -8.14
N ALA A 65 13.04 -4.17 -8.90
CA ALA A 65 13.20 -4.47 -10.33
C ALA A 65 13.56 -3.21 -11.15
N PHE A 66 13.17 -2.02 -10.69
CA PHE A 66 13.43 -0.74 -11.34
C PHE A 66 14.72 -0.07 -10.86
N GLU A 67 15.21 -0.40 -9.67
CA GLU A 67 16.46 0.10 -9.07
C GLU A 67 17.72 -0.61 -9.61
N THR A 68 17.78 -0.80 -10.93
CA THR A 68 18.95 -1.39 -11.60
C THR A 68 20.18 -0.48 -11.50
N PRO A 69 21.42 -1.00 -11.58
CA PRO A 69 22.62 -0.16 -11.54
C PRO A 69 22.65 0.96 -12.58
N GLN A 70 22.05 0.74 -13.75
CA GLN A 70 21.91 1.77 -14.79
C GLN A 70 20.89 2.84 -14.38
N ASN A 71 19.72 2.43 -13.91
CA ASN A 71 18.68 3.37 -13.49
C ASN A 71 19.11 4.17 -12.28
N MET A 72 19.78 3.57 -11.30
CA MET A 72 20.25 4.26 -10.09
C MET A 72 21.33 5.31 -10.37
N LYS A 73 22.04 5.23 -11.50
CA LYS A 73 22.95 6.30 -11.95
C LYS A 73 22.20 7.51 -12.50
N LEU A 74 21.04 7.29 -13.12
CA LEU A 74 20.23 8.34 -13.75
C LEU A 74 19.17 8.91 -12.80
N TYR A 75 18.66 8.06 -11.91
CA TYR A 75 17.51 8.27 -11.05
C TYR A 75 17.85 7.84 -9.61
N PRO A 76 18.89 8.44 -8.99
CA PRO A 76 19.35 8.03 -7.67
C PRO A 76 18.29 8.33 -6.61
N GLU A 77 18.30 7.55 -5.53
CA GLU A 77 17.63 7.93 -4.30
C GLU A 77 18.31 9.16 -3.70
N VAL A 78 17.53 10.15 -3.28
CA VAL A 78 18.04 11.37 -2.64
C VAL A 78 17.38 11.50 -1.27
N ALA A 79 18.19 11.58 -0.22
CA ALA A 79 17.72 11.73 1.16
C ALA A 79 16.68 10.67 1.61
N GLY A 80 16.84 9.41 1.18
CA GLY A 80 15.90 8.33 1.53
C GLY A 80 14.61 8.34 0.70
N VAL A 81 14.50 9.19 -0.32
CA VAL A 81 13.31 9.31 -1.17
C VAL A 81 13.60 8.75 -2.56
N THR A 82 12.84 7.72 -2.94
CA THR A 82 12.91 7.10 -4.26
C THR A 82 12.61 8.12 -5.36
N HIS A 83 13.43 8.14 -6.41
CA HIS A 83 13.31 9.09 -7.52
C HIS A 83 11.93 9.04 -8.20
N PRO A 84 11.33 10.18 -8.62
CA PRO A 84 10.04 10.22 -9.32
C PRO A 84 9.89 9.25 -10.50
N MET A 85 10.96 9.08 -11.29
CA MET A 85 11.01 8.10 -12.37
C MET A 85 10.74 6.67 -11.91
N ILE A 86 11.45 6.22 -10.86
CA ILE A 86 11.27 4.88 -10.31
C ILE A 86 9.88 4.74 -9.72
N ARG A 87 9.37 5.80 -9.08
CA ARG A 87 8.03 5.78 -8.49
C ARG A 87 6.94 5.59 -9.56
N LYS A 88 6.98 6.42 -10.60
CA LYS A 88 6.03 6.38 -11.71
C LYS A 88 6.12 5.07 -12.49
N ALA A 89 7.33 4.56 -12.73
CA ALA A 89 7.55 3.30 -13.45
C ALA A 89 6.98 2.11 -12.68
N THR A 90 7.28 2.03 -11.38
CA THR A 90 6.77 0.97 -10.50
C THR A 90 5.24 1.03 -10.40
N GLY A 91 4.70 2.23 -10.34
CA GLY A 91 3.27 2.52 -10.39
C GLY A 91 2.58 2.01 -11.66
N LEU A 92 3.04 2.44 -12.83
CA LEU A 92 2.47 2.00 -14.12
C LEU A 92 2.61 0.49 -14.30
N TRP A 93 3.74 -0.08 -13.90
CA TRP A 93 3.95 -1.53 -13.95
C TRP A 93 2.98 -2.31 -13.06
N SER A 94 2.64 -1.79 -11.88
CA SER A 94 1.75 -2.50 -10.95
C SER A 94 0.37 -2.81 -11.55
N ARG A 95 -0.14 -1.94 -12.43
CA ARG A 95 -1.38 -2.19 -13.18
C ARG A 95 -1.22 -3.38 -14.13
N VAL A 96 -0.12 -3.40 -14.88
CA VAL A 96 0.25 -4.52 -15.76
C VAL A 96 0.41 -5.82 -14.96
N ALA A 97 1.05 -5.76 -13.79
CA ALA A 97 1.26 -6.92 -12.92
C ALA A 97 -0.08 -7.49 -12.42
N VAL A 98 -1.03 -6.64 -12.00
CA VAL A 98 -2.38 -7.07 -11.61
C VAL A 98 -3.10 -7.74 -12.77
N ARG A 99 -3.05 -7.16 -13.96
CA ARG A 99 -3.67 -7.74 -15.17
C ARG A 99 -3.06 -9.09 -15.52
N GLU A 100 -1.75 -9.18 -15.64
CA GLU A 100 -1.06 -10.42 -16.01
C GLU A 100 -1.28 -11.52 -14.98
N TRP A 101 -1.30 -11.16 -13.69
CA TRP A 101 -1.65 -12.10 -12.63
C TRP A 101 -3.09 -12.61 -12.78
N TRP A 102 -4.05 -11.70 -13.01
CA TRP A 102 -5.47 -12.02 -13.15
C TRP A 102 -5.76 -12.96 -14.32
N GLU A 103 -5.07 -12.75 -15.45
CA GLU A 103 -5.18 -13.58 -16.65
C GLU A 103 -4.51 -14.94 -16.47
N ARG A 104 -3.40 -15.00 -15.74
CA ARG A 104 -2.62 -16.23 -15.54
C ARG A 104 -3.24 -17.19 -14.55
N TYR A 105 -3.82 -16.68 -13.47
CA TYR A 105 -4.22 -17.50 -12.33
C TYR A 105 -5.71 -17.43 -12.05
N THR A 106 -6.39 -18.57 -12.04
CA THR A 106 -7.79 -18.70 -11.57
C THR A 106 -7.82 -19.27 -10.14
N ALA A 107 -8.98 -19.70 -9.64
CA ALA A 107 -9.05 -20.37 -8.34
C ALA A 107 -8.07 -21.57 -8.28
N PRO A 108 -7.34 -21.78 -7.16
CA PRO A 108 -7.53 -21.18 -5.84
C PRO A 108 -6.64 -19.96 -5.56
N HIS A 109 -6.11 -19.27 -6.57
CA HIS A 109 -5.13 -18.21 -6.37
C HIS A 109 -5.74 -16.88 -5.91
N MET A 110 -5.03 -16.14 -5.06
CA MET A 110 -5.41 -14.81 -4.56
C MET A 110 -4.21 -13.87 -4.58
N LEU A 111 -4.38 -12.64 -5.07
CA LEU A 111 -3.37 -11.59 -5.04
C LEU A 111 -3.66 -10.62 -3.90
N LEU A 112 -2.69 -10.45 -3.01
CA LEU A 112 -2.72 -9.42 -1.99
C LEU A 112 -1.74 -8.31 -2.37
N VAL A 113 -2.20 -7.06 -2.28
CA VAL A 113 -1.41 -5.88 -2.65
C VAL A 113 -1.27 -4.96 -1.44
N GLU A 114 -0.04 -4.56 -1.11
CA GLU A 114 0.22 -3.50 -0.11
C GLU A 114 0.53 -2.18 -0.81
N MET A 115 -0.28 -1.14 -0.54
CA MET A 115 -0.20 0.14 -1.24
C MET A 115 -0.07 1.31 -0.25
N PRO A 116 1.11 1.93 -0.16
CA PRO A 116 1.28 3.13 0.65
C PRO A 116 0.52 4.34 0.11
N LEU A 117 0.37 4.46 -1.21
CA LEU A 117 -0.22 5.58 -1.98
C LEU A 117 0.55 6.91 -1.85
N VAL A 118 0.82 7.34 -0.62
CA VAL A 118 1.47 8.62 -0.31
C VAL A 118 2.86 8.71 -0.94
N GLY A 119 3.13 9.86 -1.55
CA GLY A 119 4.34 10.12 -2.30
C GLY A 119 4.42 9.36 -3.62
N ASN A 120 3.30 9.16 -4.33
CA ASN A 120 3.21 8.45 -5.62
C ASN A 120 3.62 6.97 -5.56
N ARG A 121 3.31 6.27 -4.46
CA ARG A 121 3.67 4.84 -4.29
C ARG A 121 2.48 3.95 -4.63
N PHE A 122 2.49 3.36 -5.83
CA PHE A 122 1.37 2.60 -6.42
C PHE A 122 0.08 3.41 -6.62
N ILE A 123 0.17 4.72 -6.77
CA ILE A 123 -1.04 5.55 -6.94
C ILE A 123 -1.79 5.23 -8.23
N GLU A 124 -1.08 4.75 -9.25
CA GLU A 124 -1.63 4.33 -10.53
C GLU A 124 -2.68 3.21 -10.36
N LEU A 125 -2.63 2.41 -9.29
CA LEU A 125 -3.67 1.41 -9.01
C LEU A 125 -5.01 2.04 -8.62
N VAL A 126 -5.03 3.28 -8.13
CA VAL A 126 -6.25 3.97 -7.71
C VAL A 126 -6.72 5.03 -8.71
N GLN A 127 -5.84 5.48 -9.60
CA GLN A 127 -6.19 6.37 -10.73
C GLN A 127 -7.12 5.68 -11.73
N HIS A 128 -8.11 6.41 -12.23
CA HIS A 128 -8.90 5.94 -13.36
C HIS A 128 -8.11 6.12 -14.67
N LEU A 129 -7.64 5.01 -15.25
CA LEU A 129 -6.88 5.01 -16.49
C LEU A 129 -7.56 4.12 -17.53
N GLU A 130 -7.63 4.57 -18.78
CA GLU A 130 -8.20 3.82 -19.90
C GLU A 130 -7.22 2.73 -20.38
N ASP A 131 -7.03 1.69 -19.57
CA ASP A 131 -6.20 0.54 -19.90
C ASP A 131 -6.91 -0.80 -19.63
N GLN A 132 -6.24 -1.90 -19.98
CA GLN A 132 -6.78 -3.25 -19.81
C GLN A 132 -6.91 -3.69 -18.34
N SER A 133 -6.27 -2.97 -17.41
CA SER A 133 -6.27 -3.28 -15.98
C SER A 133 -7.48 -2.69 -15.27
N GLU A 134 -8.07 -1.61 -15.81
CA GLU A 134 -9.15 -0.87 -15.18
C GLU A 134 -10.39 -1.73 -14.92
N ASN A 135 -10.77 -2.57 -15.88
CA ASN A 135 -11.90 -3.51 -15.72
C ASN A 135 -11.67 -4.50 -14.57
N ILE A 136 -10.41 -4.87 -14.30
CA ILE A 136 -10.05 -5.78 -13.20
C ILE A 136 -10.10 -5.03 -11.87
N LEU A 137 -9.57 -3.80 -11.82
CA LEU A 137 -9.55 -2.97 -10.61
C LEU A 137 -10.95 -2.51 -10.16
N GLN A 138 -11.92 -2.51 -11.08
CA GLN A 138 -13.34 -2.24 -10.79
C GLN A 138 -14.19 -3.52 -10.59
N ASN A 139 -13.61 -4.69 -10.87
CA ASN A 139 -14.30 -5.98 -10.78
C ASN A 139 -14.76 -6.26 -9.34
N GLU A 140 -15.87 -6.97 -9.18
CA GLU A 140 -16.42 -7.32 -7.86
C GLU A 140 -15.52 -8.24 -7.02
N GLU A 141 -14.64 -9.02 -7.65
CA GLU A 141 -13.65 -9.85 -6.97
C GLU A 141 -12.37 -9.09 -6.61
N CYS A 142 -12.27 -7.80 -6.98
CA CYS A 142 -11.23 -6.88 -6.55
C CYS A 142 -11.75 -5.98 -5.41
N LEU A 143 -11.10 -6.00 -4.26
CA LEU A 143 -11.50 -5.22 -3.08
C LEU A 143 -10.32 -4.40 -2.55
N PHE A 144 -10.57 -3.11 -2.33
CA PHE A 144 -9.65 -2.22 -1.63
C PHE A 144 -10.09 -2.12 -0.17
N ILE A 145 -9.19 -2.39 0.76
CA ILE A 145 -9.42 -2.28 2.19
C ILE A 145 -8.64 -1.08 2.71
N LEU A 146 -9.35 -0.17 3.38
CA LEU A 146 -8.79 0.99 4.05
C LEU A 146 -8.87 0.80 5.57
N PRO A 147 -7.76 0.47 6.24
CA PRO A 147 -7.74 0.38 7.69
C PRO A 147 -7.64 1.79 8.30
N VAL A 148 -8.57 2.12 9.19
CA VAL A 148 -8.69 3.41 9.89
C VAL A 148 -8.56 3.16 11.40
N PRO A 149 -7.35 3.31 11.98
CA PRO A 149 -7.20 3.18 13.41
C PRO A 149 -7.83 4.34 14.17
N THR A 150 -8.31 4.07 15.38
CA THR A 150 -8.62 5.15 16.34
C THR A 150 -7.34 5.88 16.74
N LYS A 151 -7.46 7.10 17.30
CA LYS A 151 -6.30 7.86 17.80
C LYS A 151 -5.45 7.04 18.78
N LYS A 152 -6.10 6.37 19.73
CA LYS A 152 -5.45 5.52 20.73
C LYS A 152 -4.70 4.34 20.11
N VAL A 153 -5.30 3.65 19.15
CA VAL A 153 -4.65 2.55 18.44
C VAL A 153 -3.43 3.06 17.66
N ARG A 154 -3.58 4.21 16.99
CA ARG A 154 -2.51 4.83 16.23
C ARG A 154 -1.31 5.20 17.11
N GLU A 155 -1.55 5.87 18.24
CA GLU A 155 -0.51 6.22 19.22
C GLU A 155 0.24 4.97 19.69
N THR A 156 -0.51 3.89 19.99
CA THR A 156 0.10 2.62 20.42
C THR A 156 0.97 2.00 19.32
N ILE A 157 0.54 2.06 18.05
CA ILE A 157 1.34 1.57 16.92
C ILE A 157 2.63 2.38 16.79
N GLU A 158 2.57 3.70 16.93
CA GLU A 158 3.75 4.58 16.87
C GLU A 158 4.74 4.29 18.00
N ASP A 159 4.24 4.07 19.22
CA ASP A 159 5.07 3.68 20.38
C ASP A 159 5.75 2.32 20.19
N ILE A 160 5.02 1.34 19.64
CA ILE A 160 5.59 0.02 19.33
C ILE A 160 6.70 0.17 18.27
N ARG A 161 6.44 0.92 17.20
CA ARG A 161 7.43 1.14 16.13
C ARG A 161 8.69 1.83 16.62
N ALA A 162 8.56 2.87 17.46
CA ALA A 162 9.71 3.53 18.07
C ALA A 162 10.59 2.54 18.85
N LYS A 163 9.98 1.56 19.53
CA LYS A 163 10.71 0.50 20.26
C LYS A 163 11.34 -0.54 19.33
N THR A 164 10.63 -0.97 18.28
CA THR A 164 11.11 -2.01 17.35
C THR A 164 12.15 -1.47 16.37
N THR A 165 12.11 -0.20 15.96
CA THR A 165 13.21 0.39 15.18
C THR A 165 14.53 0.37 15.97
N ALA A 166 14.47 0.57 17.29
CA ALA A 166 15.65 0.47 18.16
C ALA A 166 16.09 -1.00 18.42
N ASN A 167 15.15 -1.96 18.34
CA ASN A 167 15.40 -3.39 18.59
C ASN A 167 14.56 -4.25 17.64
N PRO A 168 14.97 -4.38 16.36
CA PRO A 168 14.15 -5.01 15.34
C PRO A 168 14.04 -6.52 15.53
N ARG A 169 12.82 -7.05 15.39
CA ARG A 169 12.53 -8.49 15.36
C ARG A 169 12.61 -9.07 13.93
N HIS A 170 12.63 -8.21 12.93
CA HIS A 170 12.77 -8.53 11.51
C HIS A 170 13.56 -7.43 10.79
N GLU A 171 14.34 -7.77 9.76
CA GLU A 171 15.19 -6.80 9.03
C GLU A 171 14.42 -5.58 8.52
N ARG A 172 13.18 -5.80 8.04
CA ARG A 172 12.31 -4.73 7.52
C ARG A 172 11.85 -3.74 8.60
N GLU A 173 11.83 -4.11 9.88
CA GLU A 173 11.45 -3.19 10.96
C GLU A 173 12.49 -2.10 11.21
N ALA A 174 13.76 -2.34 10.88
CA ALA A 174 14.81 -1.32 10.93
C ALA A 174 14.63 -0.23 9.86
N HIS A 175 13.89 -0.55 8.79
CA HIS A 175 13.59 0.34 7.68
C HIS A 175 12.20 0.99 7.79
N ASP A 176 11.50 0.77 8.91
CA ASP A 176 10.25 1.45 9.17
C ASP A 176 10.44 2.97 9.23
N ALA A 177 9.45 3.69 8.71
CA ALA A 177 9.42 5.15 8.79
C ALA A 177 9.53 5.61 10.24
N ASN A 178 10.58 6.37 10.54
CA ASN A 178 10.78 6.97 11.86
C ASN A 178 9.66 7.99 12.19
N PRO A 179 9.52 8.42 13.46
CA PRO A 179 8.45 9.34 13.86
C PRO A 179 8.42 10.66 13.08
N GLU A 180 9.57 11.21 12.69
CA GLU A 180 9.62 12.45 11.91
C GLU A 180 9.07 12.25 10.48
N VAL A 181 9.41 11.13 9.84
CA VAL A 181 8.84 10.76 8.53
C VAL A 181 7.33 10.55 8.65
N LEU A 182 6.84 9.90 9.71
CA LEU A 182 5.40 9.74 9.94
C LEU A 182 4.69 11.10 10.09
N ARG A 183 5.28 12.04 10.83
CA ARG A 183 4.76 13.41 10.94
C ARG A 183 4.77 14.15 9.61
N SER A 184 5.84 14.00 8.82
CA SER A 184 5.92 14.59 7.47
C SER A 184 4.83 14.05 6.54
N LEU A 185 4.62 12.74 6.54
CA LEU A 185 3.55 12.10 5.75
C LEU A 185 2.15 12.53 6.22
N TRP A 186 1.98 12.78 7.52
CA TRP A 186 0.73 13.33 8.07
C TRP A 186 0.51 14.78 7.63
N ARG A 187 1.57 15.57 7.63
CA ARG A 187 1.55 16.94 7.10
C ARG A 187 1.15 16.96 5.63
N GLU A 188 1.69 16.07 4.82
CA GLU A 188 1.32 15.88 3.42
C GLU A 188 -0.18 15.54 3.28
N LEU A 189 -0.71 14.69 4.17
CA LEU A 189 -2.13 14.38 4.19
C LEU A 189 -3.01 15.58 4.54
N PHE A 190 -2.59 16.44 5.47
CA PHE A 190 -3.32 17.67 5.77
C PHE A 190 -3.31 18.67 4.61
N TYR A 191 -2.18 18.81 3.90
CA TYR A 191 -2.14 19.62 2.68
C TYR A 191 -3.15 19.09 1.65
N LEU A 192 -3.21 17.77 1.50
CA LEU A 192 -4.21 17.16 0.64
C LEU A 192 -5.64 17.40 1.15
N ALA A 193 -5.91 17.20 2.44
CA ALA A 193 -7.22 17.44 3.03
C ALA A 193 -7.69 18.88 2.82
N LEU A 194 -6.78 19.86 2.94
CA LEU A 194 -7.05 21.27 2.66
C LEU A 194 -7.36 21.49 1.17
N HIS A 195 -6.55 20.92 0.27
CA HIS A 195 -6.78 21.00 -1.18
C HIS A 195 -8.15 20.42 -1.58
N LEU A 196 -8.54 19.31 -0.95
CA LEU A 196 -9.83 18.64 -1.13
C LEU A 196 -11.00 19.31 -0.38
N LYS A 197 -10.74 20.40 0.36
CA LYS A 197 -11.74 21.10 1.20
C LYS A 197 -12.41 20.20 2.23
N ILE A 198 -11.67 19.20 2.73
CA ILE A 198 -12.07 18.37 3.88
C ILE A 198 -11.87 19.14 5.19
N ILE A 199 -10.87 20.03 5.21
CA ILE A 199 -10.59 21.00 6.26
C ILE A 199 -10.51 22.40 5.65
N ASP A 200 -10.79 23.43 6.46
CA ASP A 200 -10.81 24.83 6.00
C ASP A 200 -9.45 25.53 6.14
N GLU A 201 -8.64 25.10 7.10
CA GLU A 201 -7.33 25.68 7.40
C GLU A 201 -6.28 24.63 7.71
N MET A 202 -5.02 24.97 7.45
CA MET A 202 -3.90 24.09 7.76
C MET A 202 -3.69 24.06 9.27
N PRO A 203 -3.76 22.89 9.93
CA PRO A 203 -3.61 22.83 11.37
C PRO A 203 -2.13 23.05 11.78
N PRO A 204 -1.84 23.26 13.08
CA PRO A 204 -0.46 23.33 13.59
C PRO A 204 0.40 22.13 13.18
N TYR A 205 1.71 22.31 13.10
CA TYR A 205 2.64 21.26 12.62
C TYR A 205 2.61 19.98 13.48
N ASP A 206 2.38 20.14 14.77
CA ASP A 206 2.31 19.10 15.80
C ASP A 206 0.92 18.47 15.96
N THR A 207 -0.02 18.81 15.08
CA THR A 207 -1.38 18.26 15.14
C THR A 207 -1.35 16.74 14.98
N ALA A 208 -1.88 16.06 15.99
CA ALA A 208 -1.96 14.61 16.03
C ALA A 208 -2.83 14.03 14.90
N TYR A 209 -2.73 12.72 14.73
CA TYR A 209 -3.56 11.95 13.82
C TYR A 209 -5.06 12.18 14.07
N ASP A 210 -5.83 12.36 12.98
CA ASP A 210 -7.28 12.43 13.02
C ASP A 210 -7.91 11.37 12.10
N PRO A 211 -8.66 10.39 12.65
CA PRO A 211 -9.20 9.29 11.87
C PRO A 211 -10.21 9.74 10.81
N ASN A 212 -10.97 10.81 11.08
CA ASN A 212 -11.99 11.29 10.16
C ASN A 212 -11.36 12.01 8.96
N ILE A 213 -10.34 12.85 9.21
CA ILE A 213 -9.57 13.48 8.12
C ILE A 213 -8.85 12.40 7.31
N TYR A 214 -8.22 11.44 7.99
CA TYR A 214 -7.54 10.33 7.34
C TYR A 214 -8.48 9.53 6.42
N GLN A 215 -9.62 9.08 6.97
CA GLN A 215 -10.60 8.30 6.24
C GLN A 215 -11.10 9.06 5.01
N LYS A 216 -11.59 10.29 5.17
CA LYS A 216 -12.15 11.08 4.05
C LYS A 216 -11.13 11.30 2.94
N THR A 217 -9.88 11.59 3.29
CA THR A 217 -8.83 11.81 2.30
C THR A 217 -8.52 10.52 1.52
N PHE A 218 -8.41 9.38 2.19
CA PHE A 218 -8.15 8.11 1.50
C PHE A 218 -9.36 7.59 0.72
N GLU A 219 -10.58 7.80 1.22
CA GLU A 219 -11.80 7.49 0.47
C GLU A 219 -11.89 8.32 -0.82
N TYR A 220 -11.45 9.58 -0.80
CA TYR A 220 -11.29 10.37 -2.03
C TYR A 220 -10.28 9.72 -2.99
N LEU A 221 -9.08 9.35 -2.49
CA LEU A 221 -8.06 8.72 -3.33
C LEU A 221 -8.54 7.41 -3.95
N LEU A 222 -9.42 6.70 -3.26
CA LEU A 222 -9.96 5.41 -3.66
C LEU A 222 -11.33 5.50 -4.35
N ARG A 223 -11.82 6.70 -4.69
CA ARG A 223 -13.19 6.94 -5.21
C ARG A 223 -13.55 6.16 -6.48
N HIS A 224 -12.55 5.72 -7.24
CA HIS A 224 -12.72 4.93 -8.46
C HIS A 224 -12.67 3.41 -8.20
N ARG A 225 -12.65 2.97 -6.94
CA ARG A 225 -12.47 1.58 -6.53
C ARG A 225 -13.59 1.09 -5.63
N ARG A 226 -13.73 -0.23 -5.54
CA ARG A 226 -14.59 -0.88 -4.56
C ARG A 226 -13.87 -0.91 -3.21
N VAL A 227 -14.26 0.00 -2.32
CA VAL A 227 -13.59 0.17 -1.03
C VAL A 227 -14.42 -0.39 0.10
N LYS A 228 -13.75 -1.04 1.05
CA LYS A 228 -14.25 -1.29 2.39
C LYS A 228 -13.33 -0.63 3.41
N THR A 229 -13.85 0.40 4.07
CA THR A 229 -13.21 0.98 5.25
C THR A 229 -13.44 0.04 6.45
N ILE A 230 -12.37 -0.28 7.17
CA ILE A 230 -12.42 -1.03 8.43
C ILE A 230 -11.91 -0.14 9.55
N GLU A 231 -12.72 0.04 10.58
CA GLU A 231 -12.30 0.74 11.80
C GLU A 231 -11.46 -0.19 12.67
N ILE A 232 -10.38 0.33 13.24
CA ILE A 232 -9.48 -0.42 14.13
C ILE A 232 -9.44 0.30 15.47
N ASP A 233 -10.22 -0.21 16.40
CA ASP A 233 -10.30 0.27 17.78
C ASP A 233 -9.53 -0.62 18.77
N THR A 234 -9.04 -1.76 18.30
CA THR A 234 -8.44 -2.82 19.11
C THR A 234 -6.99 -3.06 18.73
N ILE A 235 -6.12 -3.22 19.74
CA ILE A 235 -4.75 -3.68 19.57
C ILE A 235 -4.74 -5.20 19.67
N PHE A 236 -4.38 -5.85 18.57
CA PHE A 236 -4.20 -7.30 18.55
C PHE A 236 -2.78 -7.66 19.00
N PRO A 237 -2.61 -8.51 20.02
CA PRO A 237 -1.29 -8.91 20.51
C PRO A 237 -0.53 -9.71 19.44
N GLN A 238 0.73 -9.34 19.21
CA GLN A 238 1.61 -9.99 18.24
C GLN A 238 2.77 -10.69 18.95
N GLU A 239 2.92 -11.99 18.73
CA GLU A 239 4.06 -12.77 19.22
C GLU A 239 5.26 -12.73 18.25
N CYS A 240 5.01 -12.50 16.96
CA CYS A 240 6.00 -12.41 15.88
C CYS A 240 5.89 -11.07 15.12
N SER A 241 6.83 -10.81 14.23
CA SER A 241 6.79 -9.61 13.38
C SER A 241 5.62 -9.67 12.41
N ALA A 242 4.99 -8.53 12.11
CA ALA A 242 3.99 -8.42 11.03
C ALA A 242 4.58 -8.73 9.65
N TYR A 243 5.91 -8.68 9.50
CA TYR A 243 6.62 -9.06 8.28
C TYR A 243 6.91 -10.57 8.18
N ASP A 244 6.69 -11.34 9.24
CA ASP A 244 6.85 -12.80 9.23
C ASP A 244 5.65 -13.43 8.50
N VAL A 245 5.70 -13.39 7.17
CA VAL A 245 4.67 -13.92 6.28
C VAL A 245 5.23 -15.16 5.59
N THR A 246 4.67 -16.32 5.91
CA THR A 246 5.08 -17.61 5.33
C THR A 246 4.05 -18.13 4.34
N GLY A 247 4.43 -19.03 3.42
CA GLY A 247 3.51 -19.71 2.51
C GLY A 247 2.97 -18.83 1.39
N ILE A 248 3.76 -17.85 0.95
CA ILE A 248 3.50 -17.07 -0.27
C ILE A 248 3.91 -17.92 -1.49
N GLU A 249 3.00 -18.06 -2.45
CA GLU A 249 3.21 -18.82 -3.69
C GLU A 249 4.20 -18.10 -4.63
N SER A 250 4.01 -16.80 -4.83
CA SER A 250 4.99 -15.95 -5.51
C SER A 250 4.76 -14.46 -5.28
N GLU A 251 5.79 -13.67 -5.56
CA GLU A 251 5.73 -12.22 -5.64
C GLU A 251 5.89 -11.81 -7.12
N PRO A 252 4.90 -11.15 -7.75
CA PRO A 252 5.06 -10.65 -9.10
C PRO A 252 6.26 -9.69 -9.18
N MET A 253 7.09 -9.85 -10.21
CA MET A 253 8.28 -9.03 -10.44
C MET A 253 8.41 -8.65 -11.91
N ALA A 254 8.81 -7.41 -12.18
CA ALA A 254 9.01 -6.94 -13.55
C ALA A 254 10.23 -7.63 -14.17
N SER A 255 10.09 -8.10 -15.43
CA SER A 255 11.25 -8.55 -16.19
C SER A 255 12.10 -7.35 -16.64
N SER A 256 13.38 -7.57 -16.90
CA SER A 256 14.27 -6.49 -17.37
C SER A 256 13.80 -5.85 -18.68
N GLN A 257 13.08 -6.59 -19.53
CA GLN A 257 12.49 -6.04 -20.75
C GLN A 257 11.34 -5.08 -20.42
N VAL A 258 10.41 -5.51 -19.56
CA VAL A 258 9.29 -4.66 -19.12
C VAL A 258 9.78 -3.39 -18.43
N VAL A 259 10.83 -3.49 -17.60
CA VAL A 259 11.46 -2.33 -16.97
C VAL A 259 11.94 -1.33 -18.02
N ARG A 260 12.66 -1.78 -19.05
CA ARG A 260 13.14 -0.91 -20.13
C ARG A 260 11.99 -0.26 -20.89
N ASP A 261 10.96 -1.02 -21.21
CA ASP A 261 9.83 -0.54 -22.01
C ASP A 261 9.02 0.53 -21.26
N ILE A 262 8.78 0.34 -19.97
CA ILE A 262 8.09 1.32 -19.13
C ILE A 262 8.93 2.58 -18.95
N VAL A 263 10.22 2.44 -18.62
CA VAL A 263 11.10 3.61 -18.46
C VAL A 263 11.20 4.40 -19.78
N SER A 264 11.37 3.71 -20.92
CA SER A 264 11.39 4.36 -22.22
C SER A 264 10.07 5.07 -22.55
N THR A 265 8.94 4.48 -22.18
CA THR A 265 7.61 5.09 -22.37
C THR A 265 7.47 6.37 -21.56
N ILE A 266 7.91 6.37 -20.29
CA ILE A 266 7.87 7.58 -19.45
C ILE A 266 8.80 8.66 -20.02
N GLN A 267 10.02 8.32 -20.41
CA GLN A 267 10.98 9.26 -21.02
C GLN A 267 10.47 9.89 -22.32
N LYS A 268 9.64 9.18 -23.10
CA LYS A 268 9.03 9.72 -24.32
C LYS A 268 7.87 10.67 -24.03
N ASN A 269 7.15 10.43 -22.95
CA ASN A 269 5.89 11.10 -22.66
C ASN A 269 6.03 12.27 -21.67
N TYR A 270 7.12 12.31 -20.90
CA TYR A 270 7.34 13.32 -19.86
C TYR A 270 8.76 13.89 -19.94
N THR A 271 8.86 15.22 -19.86
CA THR A 271 10.09 15.85 -19.41
C THR A 271 10.31 15.58 -17.92
N GLU A 272 11.53 15.79 -17.43
CA GLU A 272 11.84 15.65 -16.00
C GLU A 272 10.95 16.54 -15.13
N GLU A 273 10.77 17.81 -15.50
CA GLU A 273 9.90 18.75 -14.80
C GLU A 273 8.44 18.28 -14.78
N GLN A 274 7.90 17.81 -15.92
CA GLN A 274 6.54 17.28 -15.99
C GLN A 274 6.36 16.04 -15.12
N LEU A 275 7.35 15.15 -15.10
CA LEU A 275 7.33 13.96 -14.27
C LEU A 275 7.33 14.31 -12.79
N HIS A 276 8.19 15.25 -12.37
CA HIS A 276 8.22 15.75 -10.99
C HIS A 276 6.85 16.34 -10.61
N PHE A 277 6.31 17.22 -11.45
CA PHE A 277 5.00 17.82 -11.24
C PHE A 277 3.88 16.79 -11.08
N HIS A 278 3.84 15.78 -11.96
CA HIS A 278 2.86 14.69 -11.88
C HIS A 278 3.01 13.84 -10.61
N VAL A 279 4.25 13.57 -10.19
CA VAL A 279 4.53 12.77 -8.99
C VAL A 279 4.22 13.55 -7.71
N GLU A 280 4.41 14.86 -7.69
CA GLU A 280 4.01 15.73 -6.56
C GLU A 280 2.49 15.85 -6.44
N LYS A 281 1.79 15.84 -7.57
CA LYS A 281 0.32 15.84 -7.66
C LYS A 281 -0.28 14.44 -7.71
N TRP A 282 0.35 13.49 -7.03
CA TRP A 282 -0.08 12.10 -7.02
C TRP A 282 -1.55 11.92 -6.58
N TYR A 283 -2.07 12.85 -5.78
CA TYR A 283 -3.45 12.82 -5.30
C TYR A 283 -4.51 13.17 -6.38
N GLU A 284 -4.10 13.57 -7.58
CA GLU A 284 -4.99 13.69 -8.74
C GLU A 284 -5.32 12.28 -9.26
N VAL A 285 -6.39 11.69 -8.71
CA VAL A 285 -6.86 10.31 -9.00
C VAL A 285 -8.06 10.23 -9.93
#